data_AF-A0A7W1K7W3-F1
#
_entry.id   AF-A0A7W1K7W3-F1
#
_cell.length_a   1.000
_cell.length_b   1.000
_cell.length_c   1.000
_cell.angle_alpha   90.00
_cell.angle_beta   90.00
_cell.angle_gamma   90.00
#
_symmetry.space_group_name_H-M   'P 1'
#
loop_
_entity.id
_entity.type
_entity.pdbx_description
1 polymer ?
#
loop_
_entity_poly.entity_id
_entity_poly.type
_entity_poly.pdbx_seq_one_letter_code
_entity_poly.pdbx_strand_id
1 'polypeptide(L)'
;LVPTATVTLPPPSATPLPSGPCADTQLRCPNLIVGTPSELKLWRTPTGRALLGSRNKLINRGTGPLTLLGDRDGGNKRSMAVRQRIASASGTHGEFALLDTHFDFWRIPTGPGQGSFWKLRDGLRFELWTADENDDLFVARGIKTRFCMRDLRKVVGLPGPSFRQFGACNQSLKAQSVQMGISSGWMESYPAGYYEQYVDVSGLSGCYSLRHIADPLEHVFESDESDNVSRRRVRLPVRRDGRIRSC
;
A
#
# COMPACT_ATOMS: atom_id res chain seq x y z
N LEU A 1 1.54 4.86 -26.75
CA LEU A 1 2.48 3.99 -26.02
C LEU A 1 2.82 4.68 -24.70
N VAL A 2 2.21 4.24 -23.58
CA VAL A 2 2.55 4.78 -22.24
C VAL A 2 3.82 4.04 -21.79
N PRO A 3 4.89 4.73 -21.37
CA PRO A 3 6.16 4.07 -21.05
C PRO A 3 5.95 3.05 -19.92
N THR A 4 6.49 1.86 -20.15
CA THR A 4 6.54 0.74 -19.21
C THR A 4 7.33 1.19 -17.98
N ALA A 5 6.66 1.36 -16.85
CA ALA A 5 7.34 1.72 -15.60
C ALA A 5 8.11 0.49 -15.11
N THR A 6 9.43 0.49 -15.28
CA THR A 6 10.31 -0.47 -14.61
C THR A 6 10.16 -0.25 -13.11
N VAL A 7 9.57 -1.22 -12.42
CA VAL A 7 9.44 -1.18 -10.97
C VAL A 7 10.74 -1.73 -10.38
N THR A 8 11.54 -0.87 -9.77
CA THR A 8 12.62 -1.33 -8.91
C THR A 8 11.99 -1.92 -7.65
N LEU A 9 12.11 -3.24 -7.50
CA LEU A 9 11.70 -3.95 -6.28
C LEU A 9 12.85 -3.87 -5.26
N PRO A 10 12.55 -3.83 -3.95
CA PRO A 10 13.56 -4.13 -2.95
C PRO A 10 14.17 -5.52 -3.22
N PRO A 11 15.47 -5.71 -2.94
CA PRO A 11 16.06 -7.04 -2.98
C PRO A 11 15.33 -7.96 -1.99
N PRO A 12 15.27 -9.28 -2.24
CA PRO A 12 14.79 -10.24 -1.25
C PRO A 12 15.61 -10.13 0.04
N SER A 13 14.94 -10.23 1.19
CA SER A 13 15.58 -10.27 2.50
C SER A 13 16.47 -11.51 2.65
N ALA A 14 17.53 -11.37 3.45
CA ALA A 14 18.49 -12.46 3.71
C ALA A 14 17.86 -13.61 4.53
N THR A 15 16.81 -13.32 5.30
CA THR A 15 15.99 -14.32 5.99
C THR A 15 14.55 -13.81 6.01
N PRO A 16 13.62 -14.48 5.29
CA PRO A 16 12.21 -14.12 5.34
C PRO A 16 11.66 -14.26 6.76
N LEU A 17 10.78 -13.33 7.15
CA LEU A 17 10.10 -13.37 8.44
C LEU A 17 8.59 -13.63 8.23
N PRO A 18 8.16 -14.89 8.12
CA PRO A 18 6.75 -15.19 7.88
C PRO A 18 5.89 -14.92 9.13
N SER A 19 4.65 -14.47 8.93
CA SER A 19 3.71 -14.16 10.02
C SER A 19 2.56 -15.17 10.12
N GLY A 20 2.20 -15.52 11.36
CA GLY A 20 1.06 -16.40 11.68
C GLY A 20 1.02 -17.71 10.86
N PRO A 21 -0.08 -18.02 10.15
CA PRO A 21 -0.21 -19.24 9.37
C PRO A 21 0.82 -19.35 8.25
N CYS A 22 1.41 -18.23 7.78
CA CYS A 22 2.40 -18.25 6.70
C CYS A 22 3.77 -18.83 7.09
N ALA A 23 3.96 -19.19 8.37
CA ALA A 23 5.07 -20.05 8.78
C ALA A 23 4.96 -21.47 8.20
N ASP A 24 3.75 -21.92 7.84
CA ASP A 24 3.54 -23.18 7.11
C ASP A 24 3.89 -23.00 5.62
N THR A 25 4.97 -23.63 5.19
CA THR A 25 5.46 -23.58 3.80
C THR A 25 4.53 -24.26 2.79
N GLN A 26 3.54 -25.03 3.25
CA GLN A 26 2.49 -25.56 2.38
C GLN A 26 1.45 -24.51 2.00
N LEU A 27 1.39 -23.36 2.70
CA LEU A 27 0.49 -22.28 2.35
C LEU A 27 1.10 -21.36 1.29
N ARG A 28 0.27 -20.99 0.32
CA ARG A 28 0.60 -20.01 -0.72
C ARG A 28 0.27 -18.61 -0.21
N CYS A 29 1.17 -18.08 0.60
CA CYS A 29 0.98 -16.76 1.20
C CYS A 29 1.30 -15.61 0.24
N PRO A 30 0.66 -14.44 0.43
CA PRO A 30 1.12 -13.22 -0.19
C PRO A 30 2.47 -12.78 0.42
N ASN A 31 3.11 -11.84 -0.26
CA ASN A 31 4.17 -11.00 0.29
C ASN A 31 4.01 -9.64 -0.42
N LEU A 32 3.77 -8.60 0.37
CA LEU A 32 3.43 -7.25 0.01
C LEU A 32 4.66 -6.37 0.11
N ILE A 33 5.32 -6.18 -1.01
CA ILE A 33 6.35 -5.15 -1.10
C ILE A 33 5.75 -3.86 -1.63
N VAL A 34 6.42 -2.75 -1.34
CA VAL A 34 6.11 -1.46 -1.96
C VAL A 34 7.28 -0.99 -2.81
N GLY A 35 7.02 -0.69 -4.09
CA GLY A 35 8.05 -0.16 -4.98
C GLY A 35 8.49 1.25 -4.55
N THR A 36 9.76 1.59 -4.80
CA THR A 36 10.37 2.88 -4.40
C THR A 36 9.47 4.07 -4.71
N PRO A 37 9.29 5.02 -3.77
CA PRO A 37 8.51 6.23 -3.99
C PRO A 37 8.95 6.96 -5.27
N SER A 38 7.99 7.24 -6.15
CA SER A 38 8.26 7.84 -7.46
C SER A 38 7.28 8.97 -7.78
N GLU A 39 7.41 9.60 -8.95
CA GLU A 39 6.49 10.69 -9.38
C GLU A 39 6.34 11.78 -8.31
N LEU A 40 7.44 12.17 -7.65
CA LEU A 40 7.39 13.10 -6.53
C LEU A 40 6.85 14.47 -6.99
N LYS A 41 5.91 15.02 -6.23
CA LYS A 41 5.29 16.34 -6.51
C LYS A 41 5.12 17.12 -5.23
N LEU A 42 5.40 18.42 -5.27
CA LEU A 42 5.12 19.34 -4.18
C LEU A 42 3.90 20.20 -4.52
N TRP A 43 2.95 20.31 -3.60
CA TRP A 43 1.88 21.30 -3.65
C TRP A 43 1.99 22.27 -2.49
N ARG A 44 1.49 23.48 -2.71
CA ARG A 44 1.27 24.45 -1.65
C ARG A 44 -0.23 24.66 -1.48
N THR A 45 -0.73 24.55 -0.25
CA THR A 45 -2.11 24.91 0.05
C THR A 45 -2.26 26.43 0.08
N PRO A 46 -3.48 26.97 -0.08
CA PRO A 46 -3.73 28.40 0.11
C PRO A 46 -3.28 28.93 1.49
N THR A 47 -3.26 28.06 2.50
CA THR A 47 -2.78 28.35 3.86
C THR A 47 -1.26 28.25 4.01
N GLY A 48 -0.51 28.00 2.94
CA GLY A 48 0.96 27.97 2.93
C GLY A 48 1.61 26.63 3.27
N ARG A 49 0.83 25.58 3.56
CA ARG A 49 1.39 24.24 3.84
C ARG A 49 2.06 23.66 2.60
N ALA A 50 3.20 23.02 2.78
CA ALA A 50 3.93 22.32 1.73
C ALA A 50 3.66 20.82 1.82
N LEU A 51 3.02 20.23 0.81
CA LEU A 51 2.61 18.83 0.79
C LEU A 51 3.44 18.08 -0.26
N LEU A 52 4.23 17.10 0.18
CA LEU A 52 5.02 16.24 -0.69
C LEU A 52 4.25 14.96 -1.00
N GLY A 53 3.77 14.82 -2.23
CA GLY A 53 3.16 13.59 -2.72
C GLY A 53 4.10 12.73 -3.51
N SER A 54 3.71 11.46 -3.59
CA SER A 54 4.47 10.43 -4.28
C SER A 54 3.55 9.31 -4.76
N ARG A 55 3.90 8.72 -5.89
CA ARG A 55 3.25 7.49 -6.36
C ARG A 55 3.67 6.32 -5.48
N ASN A 56 2.70 5.57 -4.98
CA ASN A 56 2.93 4.25 -4.39
C ASN A 56 2.72 3.15 -5.44
N LYS A 57 3.32 1.98 -5.16
CA LYS A 57 3.14 0.75 -5.93
C LYS A 57 3.15 -0.41 -4.92
N LEU A 58 1.99 -0.75 -4.35
CA LEU A 58 1.84 -1.89 -3.44
C LEU A 58 1.71 -3.14 -4.32
N ILE A 59 2.63 -4.08 -4.18
CA ILE A 59 2.84 -5.21 -5.09
C ILE A 59 2.77 -6.49 -4.28
N ASN A 60 2.05 -7.49 -4.77
CA ASN A 60 2.15 -8.83 -4.21
C ASN A 60 3.19 -9.65 -5.00
N ARG A 61 4.30 -10.02 -4.35
CA ARG A 61 5.35 -10.90 -4.89
C ARG A 61 5.28 -12.33 -4.34
N GLY A 62 4.36 -12.60 -3.41
CA GLY A 62 4.20 -13.90 -2.77
C GLY A 62 3.75 -14.99 -3.72
N THR A 63 3.77 -16.23 -3.25
CA THR A 63 3.38 -17.41 -4.05
C THR A 63 1.87 -17.57 -4.20
N GLY A 64 1.08 -16.86 -3.38
CA GLY A 64 -0.38 -16.78 -3.52
C GLY A 64 -0.93 -15.36 -3.47
N PRO A 65 -2.22 -15.19 -3.80
CA PRO A 65 -2.88 -13.89 -3.77
C PRO A 65 -3.11 -13.41 -2.33
N LEU A 66 -3.08 -12.10 -2.13
CA LEU A 66 -3.74 -11.48 -0.99
C LEU A 66 -5.24 -11.55 -1.25
N THR A 67 -5.95 -12.46 -0.58
CA THR A 67 -7.41 -12.57 -0.68
C THR A 67 -8.05 -12.15 0.62
N LEU A 68 -8.78 -11.04 0.60
CA LEU A 68 -9.44 -10.46 1.77
C LEU A 68 -10.95 -10.51 1.59
N LEU A 69 -11.62 -11.08 2.58
CA LEU A 69 -13.07 -11.26 2.66
C LEU A 69 -13.59 -10.33 3.74
N GLY A 70 -14.42 -9.37 3.35
CA GLY A 70 -15.09 -8.47 4.25
C GLY A 70 -16.52 -8.92 4.45
N ASP A 71 -16.95 -9.01 5.71
CA ASP A 71 -18.32 -9.33 6.08
C ASP A 71 -18.85 -8.31 7.10
N ARG A 72 -20.12 -7.93 6.96
CA ARG A 72 -20.77 -7.09 7.95
C ARG A 72 -21.04 -7.87 9.23
N ASP A 73 -20.65 -7.28 10.35
CA ASP A 73 -20.91 -7.79 11.70
C ASP A 73 -22.15 -7.15 12.36
N GLY A 74 -22.91 -6.33 11.61
CA GLY A 74 -24.15 -5.70 12.08
C GLY A 74 -23.97 -4.47 12.98
N GLY A 75 -22.77 -4.20 13.49
CA GLY A 75 -22.51 -3.08 14.42
C GLY A 75 -22.36 -1.73 13.72
N ASN A 76 -21.61 -1.67 12.61
CA ASN A 76 -21.32 -0.44 11.89
C ASN A 76 -21.63 -0.54 10.39
N LYS A 77 -22.58 0.29 9.91
CA LYS A 77 -22.96 0.32 8.48
C LYS A 77 -21.84 0.76 7.54
N ARG A 78 -20.71 1.28 8.02
CA ARG A 78 -19.57 1.68 7.18
C ARG A 78 -18.29 0.89 7.47
N SER A 79 -18.40 -0.21 8.22
CA SER A 79 -17.26 -1.09 8.49
C SER A 79 -17.63 -2.55 8.22
N MET A 80 -16.62 -3.37 7.96
CA MET A 80 -16.71 -4.84 7.85
C MET A 80 -15.50 -5.46 8.54
N ALA A 81 -15.74 -6.55 9.26
CA ALA A 81 -14.68 -7.43 9.74
C ALA A 81 -13.99 -8.08 8.55
N VAL A 82 -12.68 -8.29 8.64
CA VAL A 82 -11.88 -8.83 7.54
C VAL A 82 -11.31 -10.18 7.91
N ARG A 83 -11.38 -11.12 6.97
CA ARG A 83 -10.71 -12.41 7.02
C ARG A 83 -9.80 -12.54 5.81
N GLN A 84 -8.61 -13.07 6.01
CA GLN A 84 -7.71 -13.44 4.92
C GLN A 84 -7.92 -14.91 4.55
N ARG A 85 -8.16 -15.17 3.27
CA ARG A 85 -8.19 -16.53 2.74
C ARG A 85 -6.84 -16.89 2.14
N ILE A 86 -6.26 -17.99 2.60
CA ILE A 86 -4.95 -18.47 2.12
C ILE A 86 -5.13 -19.90 1.61
N ALA A 87 -4.72 -20.13 0.36
CA ALA A 87 -4.76 -21.44 -0.25
C ALA A 87 -3.49 -22.24 0.08
N SER A 88 -3.61 -23.55 0.19
CA SER A 88 -2.48 -24.47 0.29
C SER A 88 -1.96 -24.87 -1.09
N ALA A 89 -0.80 -25.53 -1.11
CA ALA A 89 -0.23 -26.13 -2.30
C ALA A 89 -1.15 -27.19 -2.93
N SER A 90 -1.97 -27.87 -2.12
CA SER A 90 -2.95 -28.88 -2.54
C SER A 90 -4.30 -28.30 -2.98
N GLY A 91 -4.49 -26.98 -2.89
CA GLY A 91 -5.69 -26.28 -3.35
C GLY A 91 -6.80 -26.15 -2.29
N THR A 92 -6.62 -26.70 -1.09
CA THR A 92 -7.48 -26.38 0.06
C THR A 92 -7.25 -24.94 0.51
N HIS A 93 -8.14 -24.35 1.31
CA HIS A 93 -7.94 -23.01 1.85
C HIS A 93 -8.35 -22.91 3.32
N GLY A 94 -7.61 -22.07 4.05
CA GLY A 94 -7.98 -21.59 5.38
C GLY A 94 -8.45 -20.14 5.32
N GLU A 95 -9.27 -19.74 6.31
CA GLU A 95 -9.68 -18.35 6.50
C GLU A 95 -9.29 -17.90 7.90
N PHE A 96 -8.56 -16.79 7.99
CA PHE A 96 -7.97 -16.30 9.22
C PHE A 96 -8.48 -14.89 9.50
N ALA A 97 -9.01 -14.65 10.70
CA ALA A 97 -9.52 -13.33 11.07
C ALA A 97 -8.36 -12.33 11.23
N LEU A 98 -8.53 -11.11 10.70
CA LEU A 98 -7.62 -10.00 10.90
C LEU A 98 -8.26 -9.07 11.93
N LEU A 99 -7.88 -9.21 13.20
CA LEU A 99 -8.62 -8.64 14.33
C LEU A 99 -8.46 -7.11 14.45
N ASP A 100 -7.32 -6.58 13.99
CA ASP A 100 -6.95 -5.17 14.19
C ASP A 100 -7.11 -4.31 12.92
N THR A 101 -7.73 -4.86 11.87
CA THR A 101 -8.05 -4.11 10.65
C THR A 101 -9.47 -4.38 10.14
N HIS A 102 -9.97 -3.45 9.34
CA HIS A 102 -11.33 -3.49 8.80
C HIS A 102 -11.35 -3.03 7.35
N PHE A 103 -12.44 -3.37 6.66
CA PHE A 103 -12.83 -2.59 5.50
C PHE A 103 -13.69 -1.41 5.92
N ASP A 104 -13.31 -0.22 5.46
CA ASP A 104 -14.07 1.01 5.67
C ASP A 104 -14.73 1.46 4.37
N PHE A 105 -15.99 1.88 4.45
CA PHE A 105 -16.64 2.57 3.35
C PHE A 105 -16.20 4.04 3.32
N TRP A 106 -15.23 4.34 2.45
CA TRP A 106 -14.54 5.62 2.42
C TRP A 106 -14.91 6.45 1.20
N ARG A 107 -15.21 7.73 1.43
CA ARG A 107 -15.55 8.70 0.39
C ARG A 107 -14.31 9.50 -0.03
N ILE A 108 -14.02 9.48 -1.33
CA ILE A 108 -13.11 10.43 -1.98
C ILE A 108 -13.97 11.59 -2.49
N PRO A 109 -13.88 12.79 -1.89
CA PRO A 109 -14.79 13.89 -2.18
C PRO A 109 -14.54 14.54 -3.54
N THR A 110 -13.28 14.60 -4.00
CA THR A 110 -12.88 15.31 -5.21
C THR A 110 -11.65 14.65 -5.87
N GLY A 111 -11.38 15.05 -7.12
CA GLY A 111 -10.19 14.64 -7.86
C GLY A 111 -10.28 13.25 -8.50
N PRO A 112 -9.15 12.73 -9.03
CA PRO A 112 -9.12 11.42 -9.66
C PRO A 112 -9.62 10.31 -8.72
N GLY A 113 -10.54 9.48 -9.21
CA GLY A 113 -11.13 8.40 -8.42
C GLY A 113 -12.15 8.86 -7.37
N GLN A 114 -12.75 10.03 -7.56
CA GLN A 114 -13.93 10.48 -6.79
C GLN A 114 -14.99 9.37 -6.72
N GLY A 115 -15.61 9.23 -5.55
CA GLY A 115 -16.63 8.21 -5.29
C GLY A 115 -16.50 7.66 -3.87
N SER A 116 -17.35 6.68 -3.54
CA SER A 116 -17.25 5.96 -2.27
C SER A 116 -16.97 4.50 -2.54
N PHE A 117 -16.05 3.92 -1.78
CA PHE A 117 -15.54 2.58 -2.01
C PHE A 117 -15.27 1.89 -0.67
N TRP A 118 -15.47 0.58 -0.62
CA TRP A 118 -14.86 -0.24 0.43
C TRP A 118 -13.35 -0.26 0.25
N LYS A 119 -12.61 -0.10 1.35
CA LYS A 119 -11.14 -0.02 1.36
C LYS A 119 -10.58 -0.70 2.58
N LEU A 120 -9.45 -1.37 2.45
CA LEU A 120 -8.69 -1.86 3.60
C LEU A 120 -8.10 -0.67 4.37
N ARG A 121 -8.31 -0.68 5.67
CA ARG A 121 -7.70 0.24 6.62
C ARG A 121 -6.26 -0.21 6.89
N ASP A 122 -5.36 0.76 6.95
CA ASP A 122 -3.94 0.60 7.29
C ASP A 122 -3.16 -0.34 6.38
N GLY A 123 -3.59 -0.56 5.12
CA GLY A 123 -2.86 -1.43 4.19
C GLY A 123 -1.58 -0.84 3.57
N LEU A 124 -1.31 0.45 3.77
CA LEU A 124 -0.07 1.13 3.36
C LEU A 124 0.09 2.42 4.18
N ARG A 125 1.33 2.83 4.45
CA ARG A 125 1.63 4.11 5.13
C ARG A 125 2.75 4.88 4.44
N PHE A 126 2.63 6.21 4.53
CA PHE A 126 3.65 7.16 4.09
C PHE A 126 4.29 7.79 5.31
N GLU A 127 5.61 7.72 5.41
CA GLU A 127 6.34 8.35 6.49
C GLU A 127 7.53 9.14 5.95
N LEU A 128 7.88 10.19 6.67
CA LEU A 128 9.10 10.95 6.47
C LEU A 128 9.97 10.73 7.69
N TRP A 129 11.21 10.37 7.42
CA TRP A 129 12.25 10.17 8.42
C TRP A 129 13.41 11.10 8.10
N THR A 130 14.26 11.39 9.07
CA THR A 130 15.56 12.00 8.81
C THR A 130 16.41 11.05 7.94
N ALA A 131 17.50 11.56 7.34
CA ALA A 131 18.38 10.78 6.46
C ALA A 131 19.86 10.98 6.80
N ASP A 132 20.12 11.07 8.09
CA ASP A 132 21.41 11.09 8.79
C ASP A 132 22.01 9.67 8.81
N GLU A 133 23.32 9.61 9.05
CA GLU A 133 24.08 8.36 9.00
C GLU A 133 23.94 7.51 10.27
N ASN A 134 23.51 8.10 11.38
CA ASN A 134 23.57 7.48 12.70
C ASN A 134 22.21 7.20 13.35
N ASP A 135 21.16 7.99 13.05
CA ASP A 135 19.82 7.82 13.64
C ASP A 135 18.72 8.21 12.66
N ASP A 136 18.02 7.22 12.10
CA ASP A 136 16.80 7.47 11.34
C ASP A 136 15.67 7.85 12.33
N LEU A 137 15.38 9.14 12.50
CA LEU A 137 14.31 9.64 13.37
C LEU A 137 13.02 9.89 12.59
N PHE A 138 11.88 9.49 13.16
CA PHE A 138 10.56 9.78 12.60
C PHE A 138 10.28 11.29 12.62
N VAL A 139 9.82 11.83 11.49
CA VAL A 139 9.51 13.26 11.34
C VAL A 139 8.02 13.49 11.16
N ALA A 140 7.41 12.78 10.21
CA ALA A 140 6.02 13.01 9.85
C ALA A 140 5.37 11.78 9.21
N ARG A 141 4.04 11.75 9.24
CA ARG A 141 3.22 10.70 8.61
C ARG A 141 2.19 11.33 7.68
N GLY A 142 1.93 10.65 6.55
CA GLY A 142 0.84 11.02 5.63
C GLY A 142 -0.52 10.62 6.17
N ILE A 143 -1.56 11.34 5.77
CA ILE A 143 -2.92 11.14 6.34
C ILE A 143 -3.72 10.01 5.67
N LYS A 144 -3.21 9.45 4.57
CA LYS A 144 -3.89 8.37 3.84
C LYS A 144 -3.71 7.05 4.57
N THR A 145 -4.80 6.53 5.10
CA THR A 145 -4.83 5.24 5.82
C THR A 145 -5.71 4.19 5.14
N ARG A 146 -6.38 4.50 4.02
CA ARG A 146 -7.35 3.60 3.39
C ARG A 146 -7.09 3.38 1.92
N PHE A 147 -7.02 2.11 1.52
CA PHE A 147 -6.59 1.69 0.18
C PHE A 147 -7.56 0.68 -0.42
N CYS A 148 -7.83 0.84 -1.72
CA CYS A 148 -8.54 -0.19 -2.47
C CYS A 148 -7.55 -1.32 -2.78
N MET A 149 -7.86 -2.56 -2.40
CA MET A 149 -7.03 -3.71 -2.76
C MET A 149 -7.59 -4.33 -4.03
N ARG A 150 -6.86 -4.13 -5.15
CA ARG A 150 -7.22 -4.67 -6.45
C ARG A 150 -6.00 -4.87 -7.35
N ASP A 151 -6.23 -5.60 -8.42
CA ASP A 151 -5.27 -5.77 -9.50
C ASP A 151 -5.31 -4.58 -10.45
N LEU A 152 -4.48 -3.54 -10.22
CA LEU A 152 -4.44 -2.40 -11.13
C LEU A 152 -3.52 -2.66 -12.34
N ARG A 153 -2.30 -3.13 -12.10
CA ARG A 153 -1.32 -3.42 -13.17
C ARG A 153 -0.52 -4.68 -12.86
N LYS A 154 -0.24 -5.47 -13.89
CA LYS A 154 0.69 -6.59 -13.79
C LYS A 154 2.12 -6.08 -13.74
N VAL A 155 2.95 -6.66 -12.88
CA VAL A 155 4.38 -6.36 -12.75
C VAL A 155 5.15 -7.28 -13.68
N VAL A 156 5.92 -6.70 -14.60
CA VAL A 156 6.74 -7.46 -15.54
C VAL A 156 7.82 -8.21 -14.78
N GLY A 157 8.03 -9.48 -15.12
CA GLY A 157 9.05 -10.33 -14.50
C GLY A 157 8.60 -11.04 -13.23
N LEU A 158 7.41 -10.74 -12.68
CA LEU A 158 6.82 -11.52 -11.60
C LEU A 158 5.83 -12.57 -12.14
N PRO A 159 5.82 -13.78 -11.58
CA PRO A 159 4.84 -14.80 -11.92
C PRO A 159 3.44 -14.36 -11.45
N GLY A 160 2.39 -14.96 -12.04
CA GLY A 160 1.01 -14.66 -11.65
C GLY A 160 0.03 -14.69 -12.82
N PRO A 161 -1.28 -14.59 -12.53
CA PRO A 161 -2.33 -14.68 -13.55
C PRO A 161 -2.14 -13.61 -14.64
N SER A 162 -2.49 -13.95 -15.88
CA SER A 162 -2.46 -13.03 -17.03
C SER A 162 -3.52 -11.93 -16.95
N PHE A 163 -4.60 -12.17 -16.20
CA PHE A 163 -5.73 -11.26 -16.07
C PHE A 163 -5.99 -10.93 -14.60
N ARG A 164 -6.63 -9.76 -14.37
CA ARG A 164 -7.06 -9.31 -13.05
C ARG A 164 -8.01 -10.34 -12.44
N GLN A 165 -7.71 -10.82 -11.23
CA GLN A 165 -8.63 -11.62 -10.42
C GLN A 165 -9.42 -10.70 -9.48
N PHE A 166 -8.78 -9.63 -8.98
CA PHE A 166 -9.41 -8.65 -8.11
C PHE A 166 -9.71 -7.36 -8.88
N GLY A 167 -11.00 -7.17 -9.18
CA GLY A 167 -11.51 -6.00 -9.90
C GLY A 167 -11.54 -4.72 -9.06
N ALA A 168 -12.23 -3.69 -9.56
CA ALA A 168 -12.38 -2.45 -8.79
C ALA A 168 -13.12 -2.67 -7.46
N CYS A 169 -12.74 -1.93 -6.42
CA CYS A 169 -13.40 -2.03 -5.12
C CYS A 169 -14.88 -1.67 -5.19
N ASN A 170 -15.68 -2.39 -4.42
CA ASN A 170 -17.13 -2.26 -4.40
C ASN A 170 -17.56 -0.85 -3.91
N GLN A 171 -18.55 -0.26 -4.58
CA GLN A 171 -19.07 1.09 -4.29
C GLN A 171 -20.42 1.08 -3.57
N SER A 172 -21.02 -0.08 -3.36
CA SER A 172 -22.32 -0.22 -2.72
C SER A 172 -22.16 -0.20 -1.21
N LEU A 173 -22.64 0.86 -0.57
CA LEU A 173 -22.82 0.88 0.88
C LEU A 173 -23.74 -0.26 1.36
N LYS A 174 -24.60 -0.82 0.51
CA LYS A 174 -25.54 -1.90 0.89
C LYS A 174 -24.91 -3.30 0.86
N ALA A 175 -23.70 -3.45 0.30
CA ALA A 175 -23.01 -4.73 0.25
C ALA A 175 -22.93 -5.36 1.66
N GLN A 176 -23.28 -6.63 1.77
CA GLN A 176 -23.18 -7.40 3.02
C GLN A 176 -21.82 -8.08 3.15
N SER A 177 -21.24 -8.44 2.01
CA SER A 177 -19.87 -8.93 1.90
C SER A 177 -19.19 -8.35 0.67
N VAL A 178 -17.86 -8.27 0.74
CA VAL A 178 -17.01 -7.85 -0.39
C VAL A 178 -15.75 -8.70 -0.41
N GLN A 179 -15.23 -8.98 -1.60
CA GLN A 179 -13.92 -9.58 -1.79
C GLN A 179 -13.00 -8.54 -2.43
N MET A 180 -11.83 -8.35 -1.84
CA MET A 180 -10.78 -7.47 -2.35
C MET A 180 -9.44 -8.17 -2.22
N GLY A 181 -8.42 -7.72 -2.95
CA GLY A 181 -7.16 -8.43 -2.95
C GLY A 181 -6.14 -7.94 -3.97
N ILE A 182 -4.97 -8.54 -3.94
CA ILE A 182 -3.91 -8.32 -4.93
C ILE A 182 -3.36 -9.69 -5.32
N SER A 183 -3.52 -10.04 -6.59
CA SER A 183 -2.96 -11.27 -7.17
C SER A 183 -1.44 -11.25 -7.11
N SER A 184 -0.82 -12.42 -6.96
CA SER A 184 0.63 -12.54 -7.13
C SER A 184 1.06 -11.98 -8.49
N GLY A 185 2.11 -11.17 -8.50
CA GLY A 185 2.62 -10.46 -9.68
C GLY A 185 1.79 -9.25 -10.11
N TRP A 186 0.82 -8.80 -9.32
CA TRP A 186 0.04 -7.59 -9.57
C TRP A 186 0.33 -6.50 -8.53
N MET A 187 -0.03 -5.27 -8.89
CA MET A 187 0.11 -4.12 -8.01
C MET A 187 -1.13 -3.23 -8.03
N GLU A 188 -1.39 -2.58 -6.89
CA GLU A 188 -2.20 -1.36 -6.79
C GLU A 188 -1.27 -0.14 -6.78
N SER A 189 -1.66 0.94 -7.46
CA SER A 189 -0.83 2.13 -7.57
C SER A 189 -1.66 3.40 -7.67
N TYR A 190 -1.40 4.34 -6.76
CA TYR A 190 -1.96 5.68 -6.83
C TYR A 190 -0.88 6.68 -7.28
N PRO A 191 -1.20 7.60 -8.23
CA PRO A 191 -0.30 8.69 -8.59
C PRO A 191 -0.14 9.69 -7.43
N ALA A 192 0.93 10.49 -7.46
CA ALA A 192 1.20 11.46 -6.40
C ALA A 192 0.04 12.46 -6.17
N GLY A 193 -0.64 12.90 -7.22
CA GLY A 193 -1.78 13.82 -7.10
C GLY A 193 -3.09 13.19 -6.65
N TYR A 194 -3.08 11.92 -6.24
CA TYR A 194 -4.30 11.25 -5.77
C TYR A 194 -4.72 11.75 -4.39
N TYR A 195 -6.00 11.60 -4.06
CA TYR A 195 -6.56 12.05 -2.79
C TYR A 195 -5.78 11.49 -1.58
N GLU A 196 -5.35 12.41 -0.71
CA GLU A 196 -4.55 12.18 0.52
C GLU A 196 -3.13 11.62 0.30
N GLN A 197 -2.67 11.52 -0.95
CA GLN A 197 -1.42 10.88 -1.31
C GLN A 197 -0.17 11.77 -1.04
N TYR A 198 -0.03 12.27 0.19
CA TYR A 198 1.04 13.18 0.57
C TYR A 198 1.44 13.07 2.04
N VAL A 199 2.65 13.57 2.33
CA VAL A 199 3.13 13.91 3.69
C VAL A 199 3.28 15.43 3.78
N ASP A 200 2.93 16.02 4.92
CA ASP A 200 3.19 17.43 5.18
C ASP A 200 4.67 17.65 5.48
N VAL A 201 5.30 18.56 4.73
CA VAL A 201 6.71 18.89 4.82
C VAL A 201 6.94 20.38 5.09
N SER A 202 5.92 21.05 5.63
CA SER A 202 5.96 22.48 5.95
C SER A 202 7.11 22.80 6.91
N GLY A 203 7.90 23.82 6.57
CA GLY A 203 9.02 24.27 7.40
C GLY A 203 10.26 23.36 7.41
N LEU A 204 10.22 22.20 6.75
CA LEU A 204 11.33 21.25 6.76
C LEU A 204 12.45 21.64 5.79
N SER A 205 13.70 21.37 6.19
CA SER A 205 14.90 21.63 5.40
C SER A 205 15.97 20.59 5.67
N GLY A 206 16.73 20.21 4.63
CA GLY A 206 17.76 19.18 4.72
C GLY A 206 17.40 17.91 3.97
N CYS A 207 18.02 16.80 4.37
CA CYS A 207 17.87 15.50 3.74
C CYS A 207 16.93 14.62 4.55
N TYR A 208 15.97 14.00 3.88
CA TYR A 208 14.97 13.15 4.49
C TYR A 208 14.80 11.86 3.69
N SER A 209 14.34 10.82 4.37
CA SER A 209 13.99 9.52 3.81
C SER A 209 12.48 9.42 3.73
N LEU A 210 11.93 9.56 2.53
CA LEU A 210 10.51 9.30 2.28
C LEU A 210 10.31 7.80 2.19
N ARG A 211 9.55 7.22 3.12
CA ARG A 211 9.27 5.79 3.21
C ARG A 211 7.83 5.49 2.85
N HIS A 212 7.64 4.45 2.07
CA HIS A 212 6.37 3.76 1.94
C HIS A 212 6.50 2.42 2.67
N ILE A 213 5.47 2.04 3.42
CA ILE A 213 5.46 0.84 4.25
C ILE A 213 4.17 0.09 3.92
N ALA A 214 4.28 -1.09 3.31
CA ALA A 214 3.18 -2.04 3.17
C ALA A 214 2.81 -2.58 4.55
N ASP A 215 1.50 -2.78 4.78
CA ASP A 215 0.97 -3.32 6.03
C ASP A 215 1.73 -2.88 7.32
N PRO A 216 1.83 -1.56 7.58
CA PRO A 216 2.67 -0.96 8.63
C PRO A 216 2.39 -1.42 10.07
N LEU A 217 1.35 -2.23 10.28
CA LEU A 217 0.93 -2.74 11.58
C LEU A 217 0.87 -4.27 11.59
N GLU A 218 1.37 -4.93 10.54
CA GLU A 218 1.47 -6.40 10.42
C GLU A 218 0.11 -7.09 10.65
N HIS A 219 -0.94 -6.55 10.02
CA HIS A 219 -2.29 -7.10 10.09
C HIS A 219 -2.50 -8.31 9.18
N VAL A 220 -1.88 -8.30 8.00
CA VAL A 220 -1.99 -9.31 6.95
C VAL A 220 -0.95 -10.39 7.24
N PHE A 221 -1.31 -11.65 7.02
CA PHE A 221 -0.35 -12.74 7.10
C PHE A 221 0.43 -12.84 5.79
N GLU A 222 1.75 -12.73 5.91
CA GLU A 222 2.68 -12.66 4.80
C GLU A 222 3.78 -13.72 4.92
N SER A 223 4.34 -14.08 3.77
CA SER A 223 5.50 -14.99 3.73
C SER A 223 6.82 -14.30 4.11
N ASP A 224 6.84 -12.96 4.17
CA ASP A 224 7.98 -12.18 4.63
C ASP A 224 7.51 -10.78 5.04
N GLU A 225 7.64 -10.41 6.32
CA GLU A 225 7.33 -9.06 6.83
C GLU A 225 8.53 -8.11 6.74
N SER A 226 9.72 -8.64 6.43
CA SER A 226 10.96 -7.86 6.52
C SER A 226 11.24 -6.99 5.28
N ASP A 227 10.49 -7.16 4.19
CA ASP A 227 10.64 -6.42 2.93
C ASP A 227 9.50 -5.42 2.62
N ASN A 228 8.63 -5.15 3.61
CA ASN A 228 7.48 -4.25 3.48
C ASN A 228 7.84 -2.76 3.30
N VAL A 229 9.11 -2.38 3.48
CA VAL A 229 9.55 -0.98 3.45
C VAL A 229 10.33 -0.66 2.17
N SER A 230 9.97 0.44 1.49
CA SER A 230 10.86 1.08 0.53
C SER A 230 11.02 2.57 0.78
N ARG A 231 12.18 3.10 0.40
CA ARG A 231 12.56 4.48 0.72
C ARG A 231 13.18 5.21 -0.46
N ARG A 232 13.02 6.52 -0.46
CA ARG A 232 13.69 7.45 -1.37
C ARG A 232 14.21 8.65 -0.60
N ARG A 233 15.51 8.94 -0.74
CA ARG A 233 16.10 10.17 -0.22
C ARG A 233 15.58 11.38 -1.00
N VAL A 234 15.20 12.42 -0.28
CA VAL A 234 14.70 13.68 -0.82
C VAL A 234 15.35 14.85 -0.10
N ARG A 235 15.71 15.89 -0.85
CA ARG A 235 16.18 17.16 -0.27
C ARG A 235 15.06 18.18 -0.22
N LEU A 236 14.86 18.78 0.95
CA LEU A 236 13.89 19.84 1.20
C LEU A 236 14.60 21.17 1.55
N PRO A 237 13.99 22.34 1.26
CA PRO A 237 12.75 22.49 0.50
C PRO A 237 12.95 22.16 -0.98
N VAL A 238 11.86 21.75 -1.65
CA VAL A 238 11.87 21.57 -3.10
C VAL A 238 12.18 22.91 -3.76
N ARG A 239 13.00 22.89 -4.81
CA ARG A 239 13.39 24.09 -5.55
C ARG A 239 12.17 24.78 -6.17
N ARG A 240 12.32 26.08 -6.46
CA ARG A 240 11.27 26.89 -7.10
C ARG A 240 10.84 26.37 -8.48
N ASP A 241 11.71 25.60 -9.16
CA ASP A 241 11.42 24.92 -10.43
C ASP A 241 10.63 23.61 -10.26
N GLY A 242 10.25 23.26 -9.02
CA GLY A 242 9.51 22.04 -8.68
C GLY A 242 10.36 20.76 -8.68
N ARG A 243 11.67 20.84 -8.97
CA ARG A 243 12.53 19.66 -9.03
C ARG A 243 12.90 19.17 -7.63
N ILE A 244 12.60 17.91 -7.37
CA ILE A 244 12.96 17.23 -6.12
C ILE A 244 14.28 16.50 -6.35
N ARG A 245 15.34 16.97 -5.69
CA ARG A 245 16.67 16.34 -5.73
C ARG A 245 16.71 15.15 -4.79
N SER A 246 17.48 14.13 -5.17
CA SER A 246 18.00 13.18 -4.19
C SER A 246 19.01 13.89 -3.29
N CYS A 247 19.10 13.38 -2.07
CA CYS A 247 20.38 13.31 -1.39
C CYS A 247 21.03 12.02 -1.91
#